data_AF-A0A9W8LST5-F1
#
_entry.id   AF-A0A9W8LST5-F1
#
_cell.length_a   1.000
_cell.length_b   1.000
_cell.length_c   1.000
_cell.angle_alpha   90.00
_cell.angle_beta   90.00
_cell.angle_gamma   90.00
#
_symmetry.space_group_name_H-M   'P 1'
#
loop_
_entity.id
_entity.type
_entity.pdbx_description
1 polymer ?
#
loop_
_entity_poly.entity_id
_entity_poly.type
_entity_poly.pdbx_seq_one_letter_code
_entity_poly.pdbx_strand_id
1 'polypeptide(L)'
;LSCVIGEADLTESVRFYGKDSPLTALVPKLDGVDPDDAYSTVPYDKGAHLLYYLEDLLGGEAVFGPYMRSYVNSHKGQSIGTLDWKEHLLQYFSENDRSKLALLNTIEWDKWLSAPGMPPCNNKYDERPQKKCLELAERWLQAAQDSSYSQFSPNDIKGFSTIQQVIFLTRLSESAPLRPDTLAAIDRTYELTGYRNCEVRFGWLALSLKSNYMQVIDAVIDMLSTQGRMKYTRPLYRLLHACPEGRDIAEQTFARLRNFYHPICTRMVEKDLEL
;
A
#
# COMPACT_ATOMS: atom_id res chain seq x y z
N LEU A 1 -5.35 -1.59 11.66
CA LEU A 1 -6.03 -1.69 10.34
C LEU A 1 -5.24 -0.98 9.24
N SER A 2 -5.17 0.36 9.22
CA SER A 2 -4.45 1.08 8.15
C SER A 2 -2.96 0.75 8.07
N CYS A 3 -2.31 0.46 9.20
CA CYS A 3 -0.88 0.16 9.23
C CYS A 3 -0.52 -1.14 8.50
N VAL A 4 -1.36 -2.18 8.57
CA VAL A 4 -1.11 -3.45 7.84
C VAL A 4 -1.21 -3.26 6.34
N ILE A 5 -2.21 -2.48 5.88
CA ILE A 5 -2.32 -2.13 4.47
C ILE A 5 -1.11 -1.30 4.04
N GLY A 6 -0.73 -0.29 4.83
CA GLY A 6 0.43 0.56 4.54
C GLY A 6 1.76 -0.21 4.52
N GLU A 7 1.94 -1.20 5.38
CA GLU A 7 3.14 -2.05 5.37
C GLU A 7 3.21 -2.94 4.11
N ALA A 8 2.08 -3.53 3.70
CA ALA A 8 2.00 -4.30 2.46
C ALA A 8 2.22 -3.41 1.22
N ASP A 9 1.60 -2.23 1.18
CA ASP A 9 1.75 -1.24 0.10
C ASP A 9 3.20 -0.73 0.02
N LEU A 10 3.84 -0.45 1.15
CA LEU A 10 5.25 -0.07 1.22
C LEU A 10 6.16 -1.19 0.72
N THR A 11 5.89 -2.43 1.13
CA THR A 11 6.65 -3.61 0.69
C THR A 11 6.58 -3.78 -0.83
N GLU A 12 5.39 -3.63 -1.42
CA GLU A 12 5.21 -3.70 -2.87
C GLU A 12 5.90 -2.53 -3.59
N SER A 13 5.82 -1.31 -3.07
CA SER A 13 6.54 -0.14 -3.61
C SER A 13 8.07 -0.35 -3.58
N VAL A 14 8.61 -0.82 -2.46
CA VAL A 14 10.05 -1.11 -2.32
C VAL A 14 10.47 -2.25 -3.25
N ARG A 15 9.63 -3.28 -3.42
CA ARG A 15 9.88 -4.35 -4.39
C ARG A 15 9.89 -3.82 -5.82
N PHE A 16 8.94 -2.96 -6.18
CA PHE A 16 8.81 -2.40 -7.52
C PHE A 16 10.01 -1.54 -7.92
N TYR A 17 10.39 -0.58 -7.07
CA TYR A 17 11.56 0.27 -7.34
C TYR A 17 12.89 -0.45 -7.12
N GLY A 18 12.90 -1.52 -6.31
CA GLY A 18 14.10 -2.20 -5.85
C GLY A 18 14.59 -1.67 -4.51
N LYS A 19 15.01 -2.58 -3.62
CA LYS A 19 15.39 -2.28 -2.23
C LYS A 19 16.53 -1.25 -2.08
N ASP A 20 17.37 -1.12 -3.11
CA ASP A 20 18.54 -0.22 -3.11
C ASP A 20 18.26 1.07 -3.91
N SER A 21 17.04 1.24 -4.44
CA SER A 21 16.67 2.41 -5.24
C SER A 21 16.56 3.66 -4.38
N PRO A 22 17.17 4.80 -4.78
CA PRO A 22 17.04 6.07 -4.07
C PRO A 22 15.59 6.56 -3.92
N LEU A 23 14.68 6.12 -4.80
CA LEU A 23 13.25 6.47 -4.74
C LEU A 23 12.51 5.79 -3.59
N THR A 24 13.18 4.87 -2.89
CA THR A 24 12.66 4.21 -1.67
C THR A 24 13.16 4.87 -0.38
N ALA A 25 14.00 5.91 -0.47
CA ALA A 25 14.35 6.75 0.66
C ALA A 25 13.17 7.66 1.06
N LEU A 26 13.05 8.01 2.34
CA LEU A 26 11.99 8.91 2.82
C LEU A 26 12.20 10.34 2.30
N VAL A 27 13.47 10.76 2.19
CA VAL A 27 13.90 12.00 1.55
C VAL A 27 14.69 11.63 0.28
N PRO A 28 14.00 11.42 -0.85
CA PRO A 28 14.66 11.04 -2.09
C PRO A 28 15.43 12.22 -2.70
N LYS A 29 16.49 11.92 -3.45
CA LYS A 29 17.18 12.90 -4.31
C LYS A 29 16.52 12.88 -5.68
N LEU A 30 15.97 14.02 -6.11
CA LEU A 30 15.18 14.14 -7.34
C LEU A 30 15.89 14.91 -8.46
N ASP A 31 17.20 15.19 -8.32
CA ASP A 31 17.97 15.86 -9.37
C ASP A 31 17.93 15.04 -10.66
N GLY A 32 17.30 15.59 -11.71
CA GLY A 32 17.13 14.91 -13.00
C GLY A 32 16.03 13.83 -13.02
N VAL A 33 15.18 13.76 -12.00
CA VAL A 33 14.06 12.81 -11.90
C VAL A 33 12.73 13.54 -12.09
N ASP A 34 11.86 13.05 -12.97
CA ASP A 34 10.49 13.54 -13.06
C ASP A 34 9.75 13.24 -11.74
N PRO A 35 9.16 14.23 -11.04
CA PRO A 35 8.42 13.99 -9.82
C PRO A 35 7.31 12.92 -9.94
N ASP A 36 6.71 12.77 -11.13
CA ASP A 36 5.70 11.73 -11.38
C ASP A 36 6.31 10.30 -11.33
N ASP A 37 7.61 10.17 -11.62
CA ASP A 37 8.36 8.91 -11.51
C ASP A 37 8.75 8.57 -10.06
N ALA A 38 8.81 9.57 -9.18
CA ALA A 38 9.10 9.38 -7.77
C ALA A 38 7.84 9.12 -6.93
N TYR A 39 6.66 9.40 -7.46
CA TYR A 39 5.39 9.20 -6.75
C TYR A 39 5.18 7.72 -6.41
N SER A 40 4.95 7.45 -5.13
CA SER A 40 4.74 6.11 -4.59
C SER A 40 4.08 6.16 -3.22
N THR A 41 3.86 5.00 -2.61
CA THR A 41 3.40 4.94 -1.20
C THR A 41 4.54 5.14 -0.20
N VAL A 42 5.81 5.14 -0.63
CA VAL A 42 7.00 5.29 0.23
C VAL A 42 6.92 6.50 1.17
N PRO A 43 6.73 7.76 0.69
CA PRO A 43 6.69 8.91 1.60
C PRO A 43 5.51 8.87 2.58
N TYR A 44 4.40 8.23 2.20
CA TYR A 44 3.23 8.08 3.06
C TYR A 44 3.50 7.05 4.17
N ASP A 45 3.84 5.82 3.79
CA ASP A 45 3.93 4.71 4.72
C ASP A 45 5.24 4.75 5.53
N LYS A 46 6.38 5.02 4.89
CA LYS A 46 7.67 5.14 5.60
C LYS A 46 7.68 6.35 6.54
N GLY A 47 7.03 7.45 6.14
CA GLY A 47 6.82 8.64 6.98
C GLY A 47 5.92 8.34 8.18
N ALA A 48 4.80 7.64 7.97
CA ALA A 48 3.93 7.19 9.06
C ALA A 48 4.64 6.25 10.03
N HIS A 49 5.49 5.33 9.52
CA HIS A 49 6.30 4.45 10.37
C HIS A 49 7.28 5.23 11.24
N LEU A 50 7.93 6.27 10.71
CA LEU A 50 8.84 7.14 11.47
C LEU A 50 8.08 7.89 12.58
N LEU A 51 6.95 8.50 12.25
CA LEU A 51 6.16 9.24 13.24
C LEU A 51 5.60 8.32 14.33
N TYR A 52 5.15 7.11 13.98
CA TYR A 52 4.71 6.12 14.97
C TYR A 52 5.86 5.64 15.84
N TYR A 53 7.03 5.36 15.25
CA TYR A 53 8.24 4.99 16.00
C TYR A 53 8.63 6.08 17.01
N LEU A 54 8.57 7.35 16.59
CA LEU A 54 8.85 8.49 17.48
C LEU A 54 7.80 8.61 18.59
N GLU A 55 6.52 8.44 18.27
CA GLU A 55 5.46 8.47 19.28
C GLU A 55 5.69 7.41 20.36
N ASP A 56 5.92 6.15 19.97
CA ASP A 56 6.17 5.04 20.90
C ASP A 56 7.44 5.28 21.74
N LEU A 57 8.55 5.64 21.08
CA LEU A 57 9.83 5.93 21.74
C LEU A 57 9.70 7.05 22.78
N LEU A 58 8.93 8.10 22.48
CA LEU A 58 8.85 9.29 23.32
C LEU A 58 7.81 9.17 24.43
N GLY A 59 6.99 8.12 24.45
CA GLY A 59 6.04 7.83 25.53
C GLY A 59 4.57 8.00 25.13
N GLY A 60 4.25 7.77 23.87
CA GLY A 60 2.90 7.73 23.34
C GLY A 60 2.29 9.10 23.00
N GLU A 61 1.05 9.06 22.55
CA GLU A 61 0.23 10.22 22.17
C GLU A 61 0.26 11.36 23.21
N ALA A 62 0.25 11.03 24.50
CA ALA A 62 0.25 12.03 25.57
C ALA A 62 1.50 12.93 25.57
N VAL A 63 2.64 12.41 25.09
CA VAL A 63 3.91 13.15 24.96
C VAL A 63 4.05 13.73 23.56
N PHE A 64 3.72 12.96 22.52
CA PHE A 64 3.94 13.35 21.14
C PHE A 64 2.87 14.33 20.60
N GLY A 65 1.64 14.24 21.08
CA GLY A 65 0.53 15.12 20.68
C GLY A 65 0.79 16.62 20.95
N PRO A 66 1.27 17.02 22.14
CA PRO A 66 1.69 18.39 22.41
C PRO A 66 2.79 18.90 21.46
N TYR A 67 3.78 18.05 21.14
CA TYR A 67 4.81 18.36 20.14
C TYR A 67 4.18 18.62 18.76
N MET A 68 3.30 17.73 18.28
CA MET A 68 2.64 17.89 16.98
C MET A 68 1.88 19.21 16.87
N ARG A 69 1.23 19.64 17.96
CA ARG A 69 0.56 20.96 18.03
C ARG A 69 1.56 22.11 17.96
N SER A 70 2.68 22.01 18.69
CA SER A 70 3.74 23.01 18.65
C SER A 70 4.35 23.15 17.25
N TYR A 71 4.63 22.03 16.59
CA TYR A 71 5.16 21.97 15.23
C TYR A 71 4.24 22.67 14.22
N VAL A 72 2.94 22.34 14.22
CA VAL A 72 1.96 22.99 13.32
C VAL A 72 1.86 24.48 13.61
N ASN A 73 1.83 24.88 14.88
CA ASN A 73 1.74 26.30 15.25
C ASN A 73 2.98 27.12 14.85
N SER A 74 4.15 26.51 14.89
CA SER A 74 5.43 27.17 14.59
C SER A 74 5.62 27.40 13.08
N HIS A 75 5.11 26.49 12.25
CA HIS A 75 5.33 26.51 10.79
C HIS A 75 4.07 26.81 9.96
N LYS A 76 2.94 27.16 10.60
CA LYS A 76 1.73 27.54 9.87
C LYS A 76 2.01 28.71 8.91
N GLY A 77 1.60 28.56 7.65
CA GLY A 77 1.83 29.57 6.60
C GLY A 77 3.27 29.63 6.06
N GLN A 78 4.11 28.64 6.38
CA GLN A 78 5.49 28.53 5.88
C GLN A 78 5.66 27.29 5.00
N SER A 79 6.76 27.25 4.25
CA SER A 79 7.26 26.06 3.56
C SER A 79 8.57 25.64 4.22
N ILE A 80 8.72 24.35 4.49
CA ILE A 80 9.83 23.80 5.27
C ILE A 80 10.41 22.55 4.61
N GLY A 81 11.67 22.27 4.91
CA GLY A 81 12.34 21.00 4.62
C GLY A 81 12.35 20.06 5.82
N THR A 82 12.83 18.83 5.59
CA THR A 82 12.97 17.82 6.66
C THR A 82 13.94 18.24 7.76
N LEU A 83 14.95 19.05 7.45
CA LEU A 83 15.90 19.56 8.44
C LEU A 83 15.20 20.52 9.42
N ASP A 84 14.36 21.44 8.92
CA ASP A 84 13.59 22.35 9.78
C ASP A 84 12.66 21.56 10.73
N TRP A 85 12.00 20.51 10.23
CA TRP A 85 11.18 19.61 11.05
C TRP A 85 12.00 18.92 12.15
N LYS A 86 13.17 18.37 11.80
CA LYS A 86 14.03 17.65 12.75
C LYS A 86 14.61 18.61 13.80
N GLU A 87 15.02 19.80 13.40
CA GLU A 87 15.52 20.83 14.31
C GLU A 87 14.43 21.27 15.29
N HIS A 88 13.20 21.49 14.82
CA HIS A 88 12.06 21.80 15.67
C HIS A 88 11.76 20.68 16.68
N LEU A 89 11.79 19.42 16.26
CA LEU A 89 11.64 18.25 17.13
C LEU A 89 12.67 18.25 18.26
N LEU A 90 13.95 18.40 17.92
CA LEU A 90 15.05 18.41 18.91
C LEU A 90 14.94 19.61 19.85
N GLN A 91 14.64 20.79 19.32
CA GLN A 91 14.47 22.00 20.11
C GLN A 91 13.31 21.86 21.10
N TYR A 92 12.14 21.42 20.64
CA TYR A 92 10.96 21.24 21.47
C TYR A 92 11.26 20.35 22.69
N PHE A 93 11.88 19.19 22.48
CA PHE A 93 12.20 18.28 23.58
C PHE A 93 13.39 18.76 24.42
N SER A 94 14.31 19.57 23.88
CA SER A 94 15.36 20.20 24.68
C SER A 94 14.82 21.18 25.74
N GLU A 95 13.73 21.87 25.41
CA GLU A 95 13.08 22.89 26.24
C GLU A 95 12.04 22.28 27.19
N ASN A 96 11.33 21.23 26.77
CA ASN A 96 10.18 20.70 27.49
C ASN A 96 10.46 19.38 28.25
N ASP A 97 11.33 18.50 27.73
CA ASP A 97 11.68 17.24 28.40
C ASP A 97 13.03 16.68 27.91
N ARG A 98 14.11 17.01 28.62
CA ARG A 98 15.48 16.58 28.28
C ARG A 98 15.67 15.06 28.27
N SER A 99 14.84 14.30 28.99
CA SER A 99 14.92 12.83 28.94
C SER A 99 14.54 12.30 27.56
N LYS A 100 13.62 12.97 26.86
CA LYS A 100 13.20 12.64 25.50
C LYS A 100 14.24 13.06 24.47
N LEU A 101 14.90 14.21 24.68
CA LEU A 101 16.04 14.60 23.85
C LEU A 101 17.15 13.54 23.86
N ALA A 102 17.44 12.94 25.02
CA ALA A 102 18.42 11.86 25.10
C ALA A 102 18.03 10.65 24.23
N LEU A 103 16.74 10.29 24.18
CA LEU A 103 16.22 9.23 23.30
C LEU A 103 16.31 9.61 21.81
N LEU A 104 15.97 10.86 21.45
CA LEU A 104 16.09 11.33 20.06
C LEU A 104 17.53 11.28 19.54
N ASN A 105 18.51 11.49 20.42
CA ASN A 105 19.93 11.41 20.09
C ASN A 105 20.42 9.97 19.86
N THR A 106 19.65 8.94 20.24
CA THR A 106 20.00 7.54 19.92
C THR A 106 19.53 7.11 18.53
N ILE A 107 18.74 7.94 17.85
CA ILE A 107 18.15 7.60 16.55
C ILE A 107 19.21 7.73 15.45
N GLU A 108 19.38 6.66 14.67
CA GLU A 108 20.17 6.67 13.44
C GLU A 108 19.38 7.35 12.30
N TRP A 109 19.33 8.70 12.32
CA TRP A 109 18.51 9.50 11.40
C TRP A 109 18.76 9.22 9.92
N ASP A 110 20.00 8.96 9.52
CA ASP A 110 20.32 8.67 8.12
C ASP A 110 19.68 7.37 7.63
N LYS A 111 19.50 6.37 8.52
CA LYS A 111 18.79 5.13 8.18
C LYS A 111 17.29 5.36 7.94
N TRP A 112 16.72 6.37 8.58
CA TRP A 112 15.31 6.71 8.41
C TRP A 112 15.06 7.62 7.21
N LEU A 113 15.88 8.67 7.08
CA LEU A 113 15.64 9.74 6.12
C LEU A 113 16.24 9.41 4.74
N SER A 114 17.47 8.92 4.71
CA SER A 114 18.28 8.85 3.48
C SER A 114 18.46 7.43 2.95
N ALA A 115 18.39 6.41 3.81
CA ALA A 115 18.61 5.03 3.38
C ALA A 115 17.43 4.48 2.57
N PRO A 116 17.71 3.76 1.46
CA PRO A 116 16.68 3.08 0.68
C PRO A 116 16.16 1.84 1.42
N GLY A 117 15.08 1.24 0.90
CA GLY A 117 14.50 0.00 1.40
C GLY A 117 13.44 0.20 2.48
N MET A 118 13.16 -0.86 3.25
CA MET A 118 12.19 -0.82 4.35
C MET A 118 12.71 0.03 5.52
N PRO A 119 11.82 0.65 6.33
CA PRO A 119 12.23 1.40 7.52
C PRO A 119 12.97 0.49 8.53
N PRO A 120 13.91 1.03 9.31
CA PRO A 120 14.74 0.26 10.26
C PRO A 120 14.00 -0.06 11.57
N CYS A 121 12.69 -0.27 11.52
CA CYS A 121 11.85 -0.52 12.69
C CYS A 121 10.98 -1.75 12.51
N ASN A 122 10.60 -2.35 13.63
CA ASN A 122 9.53 -3.34 13.70
C ASN A 122 8.44 -2.81 14.64
N ASN A 123 7.64 -1.87 14.15
CA ASN A 123 6.59 -1.22 14.92
C ASN A 123 5.53 -2.25 15.33
N LYS A 124 5.13 -2.23 16.60
CA LYS A 124 4.09 -3.13 17.11
C LYS A 124 2.75 -2.39 17.11
N TYR A 125 1.83 -2.85 16.27
CA TYR A 125 0.48 -2.30 16.15
C TYR A 125 -0.54 -3.15 16.90
N ASP A 126 -1.68 -2.55 17.28
CA ASP A 126 -2.81 -3.32 17.81
C ASP A 126 -3.45 -4.17 16.70
N GLU A 127 -3.31 -5.49 16.83
CA GLU A 127 -3.83 -6.47 15.88
C GLU A 127 -5.29 -6.86 16.13
N ARG A 128 -5.90 -6.48 17.26
CA ARG A 128 -7.29 -6.88 17.59
C ARG A 128 -8.29 -6.52 16.48
N PRO A 129 -8.22 -5.36 15.81
CA PRO A 129 -9.16 -5.01 14.75
C PRO A 129 -9.05 -5.88 13.49
N GLN A 130 -7.86 -6.41 13.17
CA GLN A 130 -7.62 -7.22 11.96
C GLN A 130 -7.63 -8.73 12.21
N LYS A 131 -7.61 -9.16 13.47
CA LYS A 131 -7.54 -10.57 13.84
C LYS A 131 -8.53 -11.45 13.06
N LYS A 132 -9.81 -11.08 13.02
CA LYS A 132 -10.85 -11.87 12.34
C LYS A 132 -10.65 -11.99 10.83
N CYS A 133 -10.19 -10.93 10.17
CA CYS A 133 -10.00 -10.97 8.71
C CYS A 133 -8.71 -11.72 8.34
N LEU A 134 -7.66 -11.64 9.16
CA LEU A 134 -6.47 -12.47 9.01
C LEU A 134 -6.78 -13.95 9.27
N GLU A 135 -7.51 -14.28 10.33
CA GLU A 135 -7.95 -15.67 10.61
C GLU A 135 -8.78 -16.25 9.46
N LEU A 136 -9.65 -15.45 8.84
CA LEU A 136 -10.41 -15.88 7.67
C LEU A 136 -9.49 -16.15 6.46
N ALA A 137 -8.50 -15.29 6.21
CA ALA A 137 -7.54 -15.49 5.13
C ALA A 137 -6.74 -16.79 5.35
N GLU A 138 -6.23 -17.02 6.56
CA GLU A 138 -5.52 -18.26 6.90
C GLU A 138 -6.40 -19.51 6.72
N ARG A 139 -7.67 -19.46 7.12
CA ARG A 139 -8.61 -20.56 6.86
C ARG A 139 -8.75 -20.85 5.36
N TRP A 140 -8.86 -19.82 4.53
CA TRP A 140 -8.91 -20.00 3.07
C TRP A 140 -7.62 -20.59 2.51
N LEU A 141 -6.46 -20.15 2.98
CA LEU A 141 -5.16 -20.68 2.58
C LEU A 141 -4.97 -22.15 2.99
N GLN A 142 -5.50 -22.54 4.15
CA GLN A 142 -5.51 -23.93 4.60
C GLN A 142 -6.46 -24.78 3.74
N ALA A 143 -7.70 -24.32 3.53
CA ALA A 143 -8.67 -25.02 2.69
C ALA A 143 -8.22 -25.12 1.21
N ALA A 144 -7.37 -24.20 0.76
CA ALA A 144 -6.72 -24.27 -0.53
C ALA A 144 -5.70 -25.40 -0.66
N GLN A 145 -5.36 -26.15 0.40
CA GLN A 145 -4.47 -27.31 0.29
C GLN A 145 -5.25 -28.57 -0.09
N ASP A 146 -6.43 -28.77 0.49
CA ASP A 146 -7.26 -29.97 0.35
C ASP A 146 -8.59 -29.73 -0.40
N SER A 147 -8.79 -28.52 -0.93
CA SER A 147 -10.02 -28.08 -1.62
C SER A 147 -11.28 -28.12 -0.72
N SER A 148 -11.13 -27.95 0.59
CA SER A 148 -12.24 -28.00 1.57
C SER A 148 -13.05 -26.69 1.67
N TYR A 149 -13.60 -26.21 0.55
CA TYR A 149 -14.25 -24.89 0.48
C TYR A 149 -15.68 -24.83 1.04
N SER A 150 -16.33 -25.96 1.33
CA SER A 150 -17.72 -26.02 1.81
C SER A 150 -17.94 -25.39 3.20
N GLN A 151 -16.85 -25.10 3.92
CA GLN A 151 -16.88 -24.48 5.24
C GLN A 151 -17.09 -22.95 5.23
N PHE A 152 -17.04 -22.32 4.05
CA PHE A 152 -17.18 -20.87 3.90
C PHE A 152 -18.58 -20.48 3.47
N SER A 153 -19.01 -19.29 3.87
CA SER A 153 -20.32 -18.75 3.52
C SER A 153 -20.27 -17.23 3.37
N PRO A 154 -21.22 -16.61 2.64
CA PRO A 154 -21.27 -15.15 2.50
C PRO A 154 -21.27 -14.37 3.83
N ASN A 155 -21.67 -15.00 4.94
CA ASN A 155 -21.68 -14.39 6.27
C ASN A 155 -20.28 -14.12 6.84
N ASP A 156 -19.24 -14.79 6.34
CA ASP A 156 -17.87 -14.64 6.86
C ASP A 156 -17.37 -13.19 6.76
N ILE A 157 -17.72 -12.49 5.68
CA ILE A 157 -17.29 -11.11 5.43
C ILE A 157 -18.37 -10.06 5.70
N LYS A 158 -19.60 -10.48 6.04
CA LYS A 158 -20.76 -9.58 6.21
C LYS A 158 -20.58 -8.58 7.36
N GLY A 159 -19.84 -8.96 8.40
CA GLY A 159 -19.52 -8.10 9.54
C GLY A 159 -18.24 -7.28 9.36
N PHE A 160 -17.53 -7.42 8.24
CA PHE A 160 -16.28 -6.71 8.00
C PHE A 160 -16.55 -5.31 7.45
N SER A 161 -15.84 -4.33 7.98
CA SER A 161 -15.67 -3.05 7.31
C SER A 161 -14.93 -3.23 5.98
N THR A 162 -15.04 -2.25 5.07
CA THR A 162 -14.29 -2.24 3.80
C THR A 162 -12.79 -2.45 4.02
N ILE A 163 -12.21 -1.81 5.05
CA ILE A 163 -10.79 -1.94 5.36
C ILE A 163 -10.42 -3.38 5.78
N GLN A 164 -11.28 -4.05 6.55
CA GLN A 164 -11.06 -5.45 6.93
C GLN A 164 -11.18 -6.40 5.73
N GLN A 165 -12.10 -6.12 4.79
CA GLN A 165 -12.19 -6.87 3.53
C GLN A 165 -10.94 -6.68 2.67
N VAL A 166 -10.42 -5.45 2.59
CA VAL A 166 -9.14 -5.19 1.90
C VAL A 166 -8.00 -5.94 2.58
N ILE A 167 -7.88 -5.91 3.92
CA ILE A 167 -6.85 -6.68 4.64
C ILE A 167 -6.95 -8.18 4.36
N PHE A 168 -8.17 -8.74 4.32
CA PHE A 168 -8.39 -10.12 3.95
C PHE A 168 -7.83 -10.42 2.54
N LEU A 169 -8.10 -9.58 1.55
CA LEU A 169 -7.60 -9.74 0.19
C LEU A 169 -6.09 -9.51 0.08
N THR A 170 -5.55 -8.53 0.80
CA THR A 170 -4.10 -8.27 0.89
C THR A 170 -3.38 -9.50 1.42
N ARG A 171 -3.89 -10.10 2.50
CA ARG A 171 -3.29 -11.32 3.09
C ARG A 171 -3.31 -12.51 2.14
N LEU A 172 -4.40 -12.70 1.40
CA LEU A 172 -4.45 -13.72 0.34
C LEU A 172 -3.46 -13.42 -0.78
N SER A 173 -3.31 -12.15 -1.17
CA SER A 173 -2.39 -11.70 -2.22
C SER A 173 -0.92 -11.89 -1.86
N GLU A 174 -0.55 -11.84 -0.57
CA GLU A 174 0.81 -12.17 -0.12
C GLU A 174 1.17 -13.64 -0.36
N SER A 175 0.17 -14.51 -0.44
CA SER A 175 0.32 -15.94 -0.70
C SER A 175 0.11 -16.31 -2.18
N ALA A 176 -0.05 -15.32 -3.06
CA ALA A 176 -0.20 -15.56 -4.50
C ALA A 176 1.08 -16.16 -5.11
N PRO A 177 0.98 -16.98 -6.17
CA PRO A 177 -0.24 -17.33 -6.91
C PRO A 177 -1.12 -18.35 -6.17
N LEU A 178 -2.43 -18.12 -6.16
CA LEU A 178 -3.42 -19.09 -5.67
C LEU A 178 -3.93 -19.97 -6.81
N ARG A 179 -4.40 -21.18 -6.47
CA ARG A 179 -4.95 -22.09 -7.48
C ARG A 179 -6.26 -21.55 -8.07
N PRO A 180 -6.55 -21.80 -9.37
CA PRO A 180 -7.80 -21.36 -10.01
C PRO A 180 -9.08 -21.86 -9.32
N ASP A 181 -9.07 -23.08 -8.75
CA ASP A 181 -10.22 -23.63 -8.02
C ASP A 181 -10.49 -22.88 -6.71
N THR A 182 -9.42 -22.49 -5.99
CA THR A 182 -9.51 -21.63 -4.80
C THR A 182 -10.12 -20.27 -5.16
N LEU A 183 -9.63 -19.62 -6.22
CA LEU A 183 -10.15 -18.31 -6.64
C LEU A 183 -11.61 -18.39 -7.07
N ALA A 184 -11.97 -19.41 -7.86
CA ALA A 184 -13.36 -19.64 -8.25
C ALA A 184 -14.28 -19.89 -7.04
N ALA A 185 -13.79 -20.60 -6.01
CA ALA A 185 -14.53 -20.82 -4.78
C ALA A 185 -14.70 -19.54 -3.95
N ILE A 186 -13.65 -18.72 -3.82
CA ILE A 186 -13.71 -17.42 -3.13
C ILE A 186 -14.74 -16.51 -3.83
N ASP A 187 -14.67 -16.39 -5.15
CA ASP A 187 -15.56 -15.53 -5.91
C ASP A 187 -17.02 -16.00 -5.86
N ARG A 188 -17.24 -17.32 -5.91
CA ARG A 188 -18.59 -17.87 -5.75
C ARG A 188 -19.17 -17.60 -4.37
N THR A 189 -18.35 -17.63 -3.32
CA THR A 189 -18.82 -17.42 -1.94
C THR A 189 -19.06 -15.94 -1.62
N TYR A 190 -18.26 -15.04 -2.18
CA TYR A 190 -18.26 -13.62 -1.80
C TYR A 190 -18.63 -12.64 -2.90
N GLU A 191 -18.82 -13.10 -4.14
CA GLU A 191 -19.22 -12.31 -5.32
C GLU A 191 -18.31 -11.09 -5.56
N LEU A 192 -16.99 -11.30 -5.51
CA LEU A 192 -16.01 -10.23 -5.51
C LEU A 192 -15.76 -9.62 -6.90
N THR A 193 -15.94 -10.39 -7.96
CA THR A 193 -15.79 -9.92 -9.35
C THR A 193 -16.78 -8.78 -9.67
N GLY A 194 -18.00 -8.88 -9.15
CA GLY A 194 -19.07 -7.88 -9.29
C GLY A 194 -19.15 -6.85 -8.15
N TYR A 195 -18.18 -6.83 -7.24
CA TYR A 195 -18.27 -6.02 -6.02
C TYR A 195 -18.28 -4.52 -6.32
N ARG A 196 -19.20 -3.76 -5.69
CA ARG A 196 -19.36 -2.33 -5.98
C ARG A 196 -18.25 -1.45 -5.40
N ASN A 197 -17.70 -1.82 -4.25
CA ASN A 197 -16.67 -1.02 -3.62
C ASN A 197 -15.35 -1.15 -4.40
N CYS A 198 -14.81 -0.04 -4.90
CA CYS A 198 -13.63 -0.03 -5.76
C CYS A 198 -12.35 -0.55 -5.09
N GLU A 199 -12.16 -0.35 -3.78
CA GLU A 199 -10.98 -0.85 -3.07
C GLU A 199 -11.01 -2.38 -2.97
N VAL A 200 -12.17 -2.94 -2.65
CA VAL A 200 -12.38 -4.39 -2.54
C VAL A 200 -12.32 -5.04 -3.92
N ARG A 201 -13.01 -4.45 -4.91
CA ARG A 201 -12.97 -4.92 -6.31
C ARG A 201 -11.56 -4.91 -6.85
N PHE A 202 -10.81 -3.81 -6.65
CA PHE A 202 -9.40 -3.73 -7.05
C PHE A 202 -8.56 -4.82 -6.38
N GLY A 203 -8.66 -4.97 -5.06
CA GLY A 203 -7.90 -5.98 -4.32
C GLY A 203 -8.16 -7.40 -4.83
N TRP A 204 -9.41 -7.72 -5.15
CA TRP A 204 -9.79 -9.00 -5.75
C TRP A 204 -9.17 -9.17 -7.15
N LEU A 205 -9.41 -8.23 -8.06
CA LEU A 205 -8.91 -8.32 -9.43
C LEU A 205 -7.37 -8.37 -9.48
N ALA A 206 -6.69 -7.61 -8.62
CA ALA A 206 -5.23 -7.65 -8.52
C ALA A 206 -4.73 -9.02 -8.02
N LEU A 207 -5.37 -9.61 -7.00
CA LEU A 207 -5.06 -10.97 -6.53
C LEU A 207 -5.27 -12.01 -7.65
N SER A 208 -6.38 -11.91 -8.39
CA SER A 208 -6.69 -12.81 -9.50
C SER A 208 -5.63 -12.73 -10.60
N LEU A 209 -5.23 -11.52 -11.02
CA LEU A 209 -4.19 -11.33 -12.03
C LEU A 209 -2.81 -11.78 -11.53
N LYS A 210 -2.44 -11.49 -10.27
CA LYS A 210 -1.22 -12.04 -9.63
C LYS A 210 -1.18 -13.57 -9.65
N SER A 211 -2.33 -14.22 -9.75
CA SER A 211 -2.49 -15.68 -9.84
C SER A 211 -2.74 -16.19 -11.26
N ASN A 212 -2.62 -15.34 -12.29
CA ASN A 212 -2.92 -15.63 -13.70
C ASN A 212 -4.35 -16.18 -13.93
N TYR A 213 -5.31 -15.76 -13.11
CA TYR A 213 -6.71 -16.19 -13.22
C TYR A 213 -7.47 -15.29 -14.19
N MET A 214 -7.44 -15.64 -15.48
CA MET A 214 -7.98 -14.81 -16.57
C MET A 214 -9.51 -14.76 -16.66
N GLN A 215 -10.24 -15.54 -15.87
CA GLN A 215 -11.71 -15.55 -15.84
C GLN A 215 -12.30 -14.23 -15.36
N VAL A 216 -11.51 -13.36 -14.72
CA VAL A 216 -11.94 -12.01 -14.31
C VAL A 216 -11.64 -10.93 -15.34
N ILE A 217 -11.14 -11.28 -16.54
CA ILE A 217 -10.64 -10.30 -17.52
C ILE A 217 -11.67 -9.25 -17.92
N ASP A 218 -12.93 -9.63 -18.11
CA ASP A 218 -14.01 -8.69 -18.44
C ASP A 218 -14.22 -7.68 -17.31
N ALA A 219 -14.13 -8.11 -16.05
CA ALA A 219 -14.24 -7.23 -14.90
C ALA A 219 -13.02 -6.30 -14.74
N VAL A 220 -11.82 -6.76 -15.14
CA VAL A 220 -10.61 -5.93 -15.21
C VAL A 220 -10.79 -4.84 -16.26
N ILE A 221 -11.20 -5.19 -17.47
CA ILE A 221 -11.41 -4.24 -18.57
C ILE A 221 -12.53 -3.24 -18.21
N ASP A 222 -13.63 -3.71 -17.62
CA ASP A 222 -14.70 -2.84 -17.13
C ASP A 222 -14.18 -1.80 -16.12
N MET A 223 -13.41 -2.24 -15.11
CA MET A 223 -12.81 -1.32 -14.14
C MET A 223 -11.81 -0.33 -14.77
N LEU A 224 -11.04 -0.77 -15.77
CA LEU A 224 -10.13 0.10 -16.51
C LEU A 224 -10.86 1.12 -17.38
N SER A 225 -12.04 0.80 -17.87
CA SER A 225 -12.84 1.67 -18.77
C SER A 225 -13.76 2.66 -18.05
N THR A 226 -14.00 2.47 -16.75
CA THR A 226 -14.97 3.27 -15.97
C THR A 226 -14.32 4.37 -15.12
N GLN A 227 -13.01 4.31 -14.89
CA GLN A 227 -12.26 5.28 -14.09
C GLN A 227 -10.80 5.38 -14.54
N GLY A 228 -10.10 6.45 -14.12
CA GLY A 228 -8.69 6.69 -14.45
C GLY A 228 -7.77 6.92 -13.25
N ARG A 229 -8.17 6.51 -12.04
CA ARG A 229 -7.36 6.69 -10.83
C ARG A 229 -6.12 5.79 -10.95
N MET A 230 -4.94 6.40 -11.00
CA MET A 230 -3.67 5.68 -11.20
C MET A 230 -3.39 4.63 -10.11
N LYS A 231 -3.92 4.81 -8.90
CA LYS A 231 -3.89 3.81 -7.82
C LYS A 231 -4.39 2.43 -8.27
N TYR A 232 -5.41 2.36 -9.13
CA TYR A 232 -5.96 1.10 -9.62
C TYR A 232 -5.49 0.80 -11.04
N THR A 233 -5.53 1.82 -11.89
CA THR A 233 -5.31 1.69 -13.34
C THR A 233 -3.91 1.19 -13.65
N ARG A 234 -2.87 1.80 -13.06
CA ARG A 234 -1.47 1.40 -13.32
C ARG A 234 -1.17 -0.02 -12.82
N PRO A 235 -1.49 -0.42 -11.56
CA PRO A 235 -1.27 -1.80 -11.16
C PRO A 235 -2.05 -2.82 -11.98
N LEU A 236 -3.31 -2.54 -12.36
CA LEU A 236 -4.09 -3.48 -13.18
C LEU A 236 -3.47 -3.68 -14.57
N TYR A 237 -3.02 -2.62 -15.25
CA TYR A 237 -2.30 -2.76 -16.51
C TYR A 237 -1.00 -3.53 -16.35
N ARG A 238 -0.18 -3.23 -15.33
CA ARG A 238 1.07 -3.96 -15.07
C ARG A 238 0.84 -5.44 -14.81
N LEU A 239 -0.13 -5.77 -13.95
CA LEU A 239 -0.47 -7.15 -13.61
C LEU A 239 -1.00 -7.90 -14.83
N LEU A 240 -1.89 -7.27 -15.61
CA LEU A 240 -2.43 -7.87 -16.83
C LEU A 240 -1.33 -8.07 -17.89
N HIS A 241 -0.44 -7.09 -18.06
CA HIS A 241 0.68 -7.17 -19.00
C HIS A 241 1.70 -8.24 -18.62
N ALA A 242 1.91 -8.47 -17.32
CA ALA A 242 2.77 -9.52 -16.80
C ALA A 242 2.17 -10.94 -16.94
N CYS A 243 0.85 -11.07 -17.13
CA CYS A 243 0.22 -12.37 -17.39
C CYS A 243 0.59 -12.87 -18.80
N PRO A 244 0.97 -14.16 -18.97
CA PRO A 244 1.32 -14.71 -20.28
C PRO A 244 0.25 -14.52 -21.36
N GLU A 245 -1.03 -14.66 -21.00
CA GLU A 245 -2.18 -14.50 -21.90
C GLU A 245 -2.72 -13.05 -21.91
N GLY A 246 -2.23 -12.18 -21.03
CA GLY A 246 -2.78 -10.86 -20.79
C GLY A 246 -2.07 -9.72 -21.50
N ARG A 247 -0.84 -9.93 -22.00
CA ARG A 247 -0.02 -8.89 -22.66
C ARG A 247 -0.76 -8.17 -23.78
N ASP A 248 -1.17 -8.91 -24.81
CA ASP A 248 -1.87 -8.34 -25.97
C ASP A 248 -3.19 -7.66 -25.55
N ILE A 249 -3.86 -8.22 -24.54
CA ILE A 249 -5.12 -7.67 -24.01
C ILE A 249 -4.86 -6.32 -23.31
N ALA A 250 -3.78 -6.20 -22.53
CA ALA A 250 -3.38 -4.96 -21.88
C ALA A 250 -3.06 -3.88 -22.91
N GLU A 251 -2.23 -4.19 -23.91
CA GLU A 251 -1.80 -3.25 -24.95
C GLU A 251 -3.00 -2.78 -25.81
N GLN A 252 -3.86 -3.71 -26.25
CA GLN A 252 -5.07 -3.39 -27.02
C GLN A 252 -6.08 -2.57 -26.20
N THR A 253 -6.26 -2.93 -24.93
CA THR A 253 -7.17 -2.19 -24.03
C THR A 253 -6.65 -0.79 -23.79
N PHE A 254 -5.35 -0.62 -23.57
CA PHE A 254 -4.74 0.70 -23.41
C PHE A 254 -4.85 1.53 -24.69
N ALA A 255 -4.55 0.97 -25.86
CA ALA A 255 -4.69 1.68 -27.14
C ALA A 255 -6.12 2.21 -27.35
N ARG A 256 -7.13 1.42 -26.99
CA ARG A 256 -8.55 1.81 -27.06
C ARG A 256 -8.92 2.90 -26.04
N LEU A 257 -8.39 2.83 -24.82
CA LEU A 257 -8.73 3.73 -23.72
C LEU A 257 -7.76 4.91 -23.57
N ARG A 258 -6.74 5.02 -24.43
CA ARG A 258 -5.65 6.00 -24.32
C ARG A 258 -6.12 7.44 -24.14
N ASN A 259 -7.14 7.83 -24.92
CA ASN A 259 -7.70 9.19 -24.93
C ASN A 259 -8.75 9.43 -23.83
N PHE A 260 -9.17 8.37 -23.13
CA PHE A 260 -10.07 8.50 -21.98
C PHE A 260 -9.33 8.92 -20.71
N TYR A 261 -8.07 8.50 -20.56
CA TYR A 261 -7.28 8.81 -19.38
C TYR A 261 -6.73 10.25 -19.38
N HIS A 262 -6.48 10.77 -18.18
CA HIS A 262 -5.73 12.01 -18.00
C HIS A 262 -4.31 11.88 -18.61
N PRO A 263 -3.73 12.91 -19.24
CA PRO A 263 -2.44 12.82 -19.93
C PRO A 263 -1.29 12.22 -19.10
N ILE A 264 -1.26 12.51 -17.79
CA ILE A 264 -0.28 11.91 -16.86
C ILE A 264 -0.52 10.41 -16.73
N CYS A 265 -1.77 9.97 -16.53
CA CYS A 265 -2.11 8.55 -16.46
C CYS A 265 -1.73 7.82 -17.75
N THR A 266 -2.02 8.42 -18.91
CA THR A 266 -1.62 7.87 -20.22
C THR A 266 -0.11 7.67 -20.30
N ARG A 267 0.69 8.70 -19.98
CA ARG A 267 2.16 8.62 -20.02
C ARG A 267 2.69 7.54 -19.07
N MET A 268 2.16 7.47 -17.86
CA MET A 268 2.61 6.50 -16.86
C MET A 268 2.23 5.07 -17.22
N VAL A 269 1.05 4.84 -17.80
CA VAL A 269 0.64 3.50 -18.28
C VAL A 269 1.44 3.10 -19.52
N GLU A 270 1.69 4.02 -20.45
CA GLU A 270 2.55 3.76 -21.62
C GLU A 270 3.95 3.30 -21.19
N LYS A 271 4.55 4.00 -20.21
CA LYS A 271 5.82 3.60 -19.60
C LYS A 271 5.72 2.23 -18.91
N ASP A 272 4.65 1.97 -18.16
CA ASP A 272 4.43 0.69 -17.47
C ASP A 272 4.26 -0.49 -18.44
N LEU A 273 3.78 -0.25 -19.66
CA LEU A 273 3.58 -1.24 -20.72
C LEU A 273 4.76 -1.34 -21.70
N GLU A 274 5.82 -0.54 -21.51
CA GLU A 274 6.99 -0.51 -22.40
C GLU A 274 6.65 -0.17 -23.87
N LEU A 275 5.65 0.72 -24.07
CA LEU A 275 5.17 1.18 -25.39
C LEU A 275 5.80 2.50 -25.84
#